data_AF-A0A2S7TXR8-F1
#
_entry.id   AF-A0A2S7TXR8-F1
#
_cell.length_a   1.000
_cell.length_b   1.000
_cell.length_c   1.000
_cell.angle_alpha   90.00
_cell.angle_beta   90.00
_cell.angle_gamma   90.00
#
_symmetry.space_group_name_H-M   'P 1'
#
loop_
_entity.id
_entity.type
_entity.pdbx_description
1 polymer ?
#
loop_
_entity_poly.entity_id
_entity_poly.type
_entity_poly.pdbx_seq_one_letter_code
_entity_poly.pdbx_strand_id
1 'polypeptide(L)'
;MKTNLFKNRQRSGLITILSVVVIGSFLLAIMGIMYRGSIRSLEAQKKVQLQVDYDARKQAFLRSVVTIAPVTVANTMINNANANFGGASGLFDLASSVSKLGTARSSADETGMEFPSTYKNGNTGNKTGTFNVANYVASVTAAPTPVLSGNAVAFTKISYPDIHFGYYSVNSITGAKTFIAKKNSWTINVHERASEIAAAGLSSGLLTDHYDLDIYEIPAQLAISSSAFTNIGQIGTGNYDAGNANNITIKGIVYAKKATMSHGNIDGVSTTQGADLTGATVGEYTVDASGARTTHENANATFYPISKASDYARTLFLPINSGFNFFDRFATSDMNGDATEEWYTYSCGSHQCKMKLDVIEVKAGIPTALRFSTDTYEVVIFNAADSDFTSGVAWPGVADDGYDDFPFILEDSSGIQGVAIHLGKLADWITTSDGGNVFDVKNYHSIAINANYKDTSVIDRPLAPTVDLSPLVVILRDCDDLTDFSDGFSIVTNYTLQILEDLNQEPITGGGEDYPPLSVFAPTIGYGLGDQFRSVSLTGSMGSLNTGTGEVNILELKDTNGGASAAQTFADLKPIEEIADLPPINVMNWLVMIKK
;
A
#
# COMPACT_ATOMS: atom_id res chain seq x y z
N MET A 1 -11.04 121.00 42.45
CA MET A 1 -11.49 120.08 41.37
C MET A 1 -10.25 119.43 40.75
N LYS A 2 -9.95 118.17 41.08
CA LYS A 2 -8.92 117.33 40.42
C LYS A 2 -9.08 115.89 40.95
N THR A 3 -9.63 115.01 40.12
CA THR A 3 -9.63 113.57 40.30
C THR A 3 -8.71 112.96 39.25
N ASN A 4 -7.70 112.22 39.68
CA ASN A 4 -6.76 111.52 38.81
C ASN A 4 -7.26 110.09 38.53
N LEU A 5 -7.25 109.71 37.26
CA LEU A 5 -7.39 108.34 36.76
C LEU A 5 -5.99 107.81 36.41
N PHE A 6 -5.59 106.66 36.95
CA PHE A 6 -4.50 105.86 36.42
C PHE A 6 -4.98 104.47 36.01
N LYS A 7 -4.60 104.10 34.79
CA LYS A 7 -5.14 103.04 33.93
C LYS A 7 -4.28 101.77 34.07
N ASN A 8 -4.94 100.62 34.21
CA ASN A 8 -4.35 99.28 34.34
C ASN A 8 -3.45 98.90 33.15
N ARG A 9 -2.22 98.42 33.43
CA ARG A 9 -1.37 97.69 32.47
C ARG A 9 -1.68 96.18 32.56
N GLN A 10 -2.24 95.61 31.49
CA GLN A 10 -2.49 94.18 31.36
C GLN A 10 -1.20 93.38 31.13
N ARG A 11 -1.09 92.23 31.81
CA ARG A 11 -0.04 91.21 31.64
C ARG A 11 -0.44 90.24 30.52
N SER A 12 0.14 90.39 29.32
CA SER A 12 -0.21 89.60 28.11
C SER A 12 0.69 88.39 27.83
N GLY A 13 1.75 88.13 28.61
CA GLY A 13 2.77 87.11 28.29
C GLY A 13 2.65 85.75 29.00
N LEU A 14 1.81 85.63 30.04
CA LEU A 14 1.72 84.41 30.86
C LEU A 14 0.77 83.35 30.28
N ILE A 15 -0.25 83.77 29.53
CA ILE A 15 -1.28 82.88 28.96
C ILE A 15 -0.70 82.04 27.80
N THR A 16 0.19 82.61 27.00
CA THR A 16 0.85 81.94 25.87
C THR A 16 1.84 80.86 26.31
N ILE A 17 2.61 81.09 27.38
CA ILE A 17 3.56 80.09 27.91
C ILE A 17 2.81 78.88 28.49
N LEU A 18 1.72 79.13 29.22
CA LEU A 18 0.89 78.06 29.80
C LEU A 18 0.28 77.18 28.70
N SER A 19 -0.23 77.79 27.63
CA SER A 19 -0.82 77.06 26.49
C SER A 19 0.20 76.16 25.78
N VAL A 20 1.43 76.65 25.57
CA VAL A 20 2.51 75.86 24.96
C VAL A 20 2.92 74.67 25.83
N VAL A 21 3.01 74.85 27.16
CA VAL A 21 3.35 73.76 28.08
C VAL A 21 2.26 72.70 28.15
N VAL A 22 0.99 73.09 28.15
CA VAL A 22 -0.15 72.15 28.16
C VAL A 22 -0.23 71.36 26.85
N ILE A 23 -0.04 72.01 25.71
CA ILE A 23 -0.04 71.33 24.40
C ILE A 23 1.17 70.39 24.28
N GLY A 24 2.36 70.83 24.71
CA GLY A 24 3.57 70.02 24.69
C GLY A 24 3.48 68.78 25.60
N SER A 25 2.92 68.93 26.80
CA SER A 25 2.70 67.80 27.72
C SER A 25 1.63 66.82 27.20
N PHE A 26 0.58 67.32 26.55
CA PHE A 26 -0.44 66.48 25.91
C PHE A 26 0.13 65.66 24.74
N LEU A 27 0.97 66.26 23.89
CA LEU A 27 1.63 65.55 22.78
C LEU A 27 2.61 64.47 23.29
N LEU A 28 3.38 64.75 24.35
CA LEU A 28 4.24 63.75 25.00
C LEU A 28 3.43 62.59 25.59
N ALA A 29 2.27 62.87 26.19
CA ALA A 29 1.39 61.84 26.72
C ALA A 29 0.82 60.95 25.60
N ILE A 30 0.37 61.54 24.49
CA ILE A 30 -0.09 60.79 23.32
C ILE A 30 1.04 59.93 22.74
N MET A 31 2.26 60.48 22.60
CA MET A 31 3.40 59.74 22.08
C MET A 31 3.79 58.56 23.00
N GLY A 32 3.70 58.76 24.32
CA GLY A 32 3.91 57.68 25.30
C GLY A 32 2.85 56.57 25.21
N ILE A 33 1.58 56.92 24.98
CA ILE A 33 0.49 55.96 24.78
C ILE A 33 0.68 55.21 23.45
N MET A 34 1.00 55.91 22.36
CA MET A 34 1.27 55.29 21.06
C MET A 34 2.49 54.37 21.09
N TYR A 35 3.56 54.76 21.78
CA TYR A 35 4.75 53.93 21.96
C TYR A 35 4.43 52.65 22.73
N ARG A 36 3.66 52.73 23.84
CA ARG A 36 3.19 51.54 24.56
C ARG A 36 2.26 50.67 23.70
N GLY A 37 1.38 51.28 22.92
CA GLY A 37 0.52 50.58 21.96
C GLY A 37 1.33 49.83 20.91
N SER A 38 2.36 50.47 20.34
CA SER A 38 3.28 49.89 19.37
C SER A 38 4.06 48.71 19.95
N ILE A 39 4.56 48.81 21.19
CA ILE A 39 5.27 47.70 21.86
C ILE A 39 4.34 46.50 22.04
N ARG A 40 3.11 46.72 22.54
CA ARG A 40 2.13 45.63 22.73
C ARG A 40 1.74 44.97 21.41
N SER A 41 1.59 45.77 20.34
CA SER A 41 1.30 45.26 19.00
C SER A 41 2.46 44.41 18.46
N LEU A 42 3.70 44.86 18.62
CA LEU A 42 4.89 44.09 18.24
C LEU A 42 5.05 42.80 19.06
N GLU A 43 4.77 42.83 20.36
CA GLU A 43 4.78 41.63 21.20
C GLU A 43 3.70 40.64 20.78
N ALA A 44 2.49 41.10 20.47
CA ALA A 44 1.42 40.23 19.97
C ALA A 44 1.78 39.60 18.62
N GLN A 45 2.33 40.38 17.68
CA GLN A 45 2.80 39.86 16.39
C GLN A 45 3.90 38.82 16.56
N LYS A 46 4.89 39.06 17.43
CA LYS A 46 5.95 38.09 17.73
C LYS A 46 5.40 36.78 18.29
N LYS A 47 4.41 36.85 19.18
CA LYS A 47 3.78 35.64 19.74
C LYS A 47 3.03 34.83 18.69
N VAL A 48 2.24 35.50 17.84
CA VAL A 48 1.52 34.83 16.74
C VAL A 48 2.52 34.21 15.76
N GLN A 49 3.57 34.92 15.42
CA GLN A 49 4.62 34.41 14.53
C GLN A 49 5.29 33.15 15.10
N LEU A 50 5.72 33.20 16.37
CA LEU A 50 6.29 32.03 17.05
C LEU A 50 5.34 30.84 17.06
N GLN A 51 4.04 31.06 17.30
CA GLN A 51 3.04 30.00 17.26
C GLN A 51 2.91 29.37 15.87
N VAL A 52 2.88 30.19 14.82
CA VAL A 52 2.85 29.70 13.43
C VAL A 52 4.11 28.89 13.11
N ASP A 53 5.27 29.35 13.56
CA ASP A 53 6.53 28.66 13.35
C ASP A 53 6.59 27.31 14.08
N TYR A 54 6.07 27.25 15.31
CA TYR A 54 5.94 26.00 16.05
C TYR A 54 4.99 25.02 15.36
N ASP A 55 3.83 25.49 14.88
CA ASP A 55 2.91 24.64 14.13
C ASP A 55 3.53 24.15 12.82
N ALA A 56 4.27 24.99 12.10
CA ALA A 56 4.96 24.59 10.87
C ALA A 56 5.99 23.48 11.12
N ARG A 57 6.80 23.61 12.19
CA ARG A 57 7.76 22.57 12.60
C ARG A 57 7.08 21.28 13.00
N LYS A 58 6.02 21.37 13.79
CA LYS A 58 5.22 20.20 14.17
C LYS A 58 4.69 19.47 12.93
N GLN A 59 4.14 20.19 11.96
CA GLN A 59 3.66 19.59 10.70
C GLN A 59 4.79 18.94 9.90
N ALA A 60 5.97 19.56 9.83
CA ALA A 60 7.14 19.00 9.16
C ALA A 60 7.62 17.71 9.83
N PHE A 61 7.64 17.68 11.17
CA PHE A 61 7.97 16.47 11.93
C PHE A 61 6.97 15.35 11.66
N LEU A 62 5.66 15.60 11.79
CA LEU A 62 4.62 14.58 11.58
C LEU A 62 4.66 14.01 10.15
N ARG A 63 4.89 14.85 9.14
CA ARG A 63 5.11 14.40 7.75
C ARG A 63 6.29 13.44 7.61
N SER A 64 7.38 13.76 8.29
CA SER A 64 8.59 12.94 8.31
C SER A 64 8.35 11.60 9.00
N VAL A 65 7.65 11.60 10.14
CA VAL A 65 7.26 10.38 10.86
C VAL A 65 6.44 9.46 9.96
N VAL A 66 5.41 9.97 9.27
CA VAL A 66 4.59 9.17 8.34
C VAL A 66 5.44 8.53 7.24
N THR A 67 6.44 9.24 6.73
CA THR A 67 7.29 8.77 5.62
C THR A 67 8.27 7.67 6.06
N ILE A 68 8.76 7.74 7.30
CA ILE A 68 9.80 6.82 7.80
C ILE A 68 9.22 5.64 8.56
N ALA A 69 8.01 5.79 9.14
CA ALA A 69 7.34 4.76 9.93
C ALA A 69 7.35 3.37 9.24
N PRO A 70 7.03 3.21 7.94
CA PRO A 70 7.12 1.93 7.24
C PRO A 70 8.44 1.18 7.45
N VAL A 71 9.58 1.86 7.28
CA VAL A 71 10.92 1.23 7.36
C VAL A 71 11.21 0.72 8.76
N THR A 72 10.73 1.43 9.78
CA THR A 72 10.99 1.10 11.18
C THR A 72 10.00 0.12 11.78
N VAL A 73 8.75 0.13 11.29
CA VAL A 73 7.64 -0.65 11.83
C VAL A 73 7.48 -1.98 11.09
N ALA A 74 8.07 -2.13 9.89
CA ALA A 74 8.10 -3.37 9.12
C ALA A 74 8.36 -4.61 9.98
N ASN A 75 9.43 -4.58 10.76
CA ASN A 75 9.85 -5.70 11.61
C ASN A 75 8.89 -5.98 12.77
N THR A 76 7.96 -5.08 13.09
CA THR A 76 6.92 -5.29 14.11
C THR A 76 5.57 -5.71 13.52
N MET A 77 5.42 -5.66 12.19
CA MET A 77 4.23 -6.08 11.46
C MET A 77 4.28 -7.55 11.01
N ILE A 78 5.46 -8.16 11.05
CA ILE A 78 5.68 -9.56 10.66
C ILE A 78 5.13 -10.49 11.75
N ASN A 79 4.54 -11.62 11.36
CA ASN A 79 3.99 -12.61 12.30
C ASN A 79 5.05 -13.03 13.33
N ASN A 80 4.66 -13.09 14.61
CA ASN A 80 5.54 -13.39 15.76
C ASN A 80 6.64 -12.35 16.05
N ALA A 81 6.61 -11.19 15.40
CA ALA A 81 7.50 -10.09 15.75
C ALA A 81 7.26 -9.59 17.18
N ASN A 82 8.33 -9.17 17.83
CA ASN A 82 8.26 -8.54 19.14
C ASN A 82 7.43 -7.25 19.03
N ALA A 83 6.27 -7.19 19.68
CA ALA A 83 5.42 -6.00 19.74
C ALA A 83 6.09 -4.80 20.43
N ASN A 84 7.23 -5.01 21.08
CA ASN A 84 8.04 -3.90 21.54
C ASN A 84 8.66 -3.21 20.33
N PHE A 85 8.17 -1.99 20.09
CA PHE A 85 8.74 -1.02 19.16
C PHE A 85 10.13 -0.56 19.66
N GLY A 86 11.10 -1.49 19.69
CA GLY A 86 12.47 -1.27 20.18
C GLY A 86 13.28 -0.29 19.34
N GLY A 87 12.73 0.12 18.19
CA GLY A 87 13.27 1.15 17.28
C GLY A 87 12.64 2.54 17.43
N ALA A 88 11.80 2.79 18.45
CA ALA A 88 11.10 4.06 18.61
C ALA A 88 12.01 5.29 18.61
N SER A 89 13.12 5.22 19.35
CA SER A 89 14.13 6.27 19.35
C SER A 89 14.69 6.50 17.95
N GLY A 90 15.04 5.42 17.22
CA GLY A 90 15.56 5.48 15.85
C GLY A 90 14.58 6.09 14.84
N LEU A 91 13.28 5.78 14.93
CA LEU A 91 12.26 6.40 14.08
C LEU A 91 12.22 7.91 14.29
N PHE A 92 12.07 8.36 15.54
CA PHE A 92 11.89 9.78 15.82
C PHE A 92 13.19 10.57 15.63
N ASP A 93 14.34 9.96 15.88
CA ASP A 93 15.66 10.54 15.58
C ASP A 93 15.83 10.75 14.07
N LEU A 94 15.54 9.73 13.25
CA LEU A 94 15.59 9.83 11.80
C LEU A 94 14.56 10.84 11.27
N ALA A 95 13.34 10.82 11.82
CA ALA A 95 12.28 11.76 11.44
C ALA A 95 12.65 13.20 11.77
N SER A 96 13.32 13.44 12.90
CA SER A 96 13.81 14.76 13.29
C SER A 96 14.89 15.29 12.35
N SER A 97 15.79 14.41 11.90
CA SER A 97 16.85 14.74 10.93
C SER A 97 16.26 15.13 9.57
N VAL A 98 15.33 14.32 9.05
CA VAL A 98 14.68 14.55 7.75
C VAL A 98 13.78 15.79 7.76
N SER A 99 13.11 16.07 8.89
CA SER A 99 12.29 17.27 9.04
C SER A 99 13.07 18.55 9.29
N LYS A 100 14.42 18.47 9.43
CA LYS A 100 15.31 19.61 9.62
C LYS A 100 14.90 20.52 10.78
N LEU A 101 14.32 19.96 11.85
CA LEU A 101 13.79 20.73 12.98
C LEU A 101 14.85 21.64 13.64
N GLY A 102 16.13 21.27 13.55
CA GLY A 102 17.27 22.04 14.04
C GLY A 102 17.77 23.17 13.12
N THR A 103 17.30 23.28 11.87
CA THR A 103 17.85 24.23 10.88
C THR A 103 16.75 25.00 10.16
N ALA A 104 16.57 26.28 10.51
CA ALA A 104 15.61 27.19 9.87
C ALA A 104 16.15 27.91 8.62
N ARG A 105 17.46 27.87 8.36
CA ARG A 105 18.15 28.44 7.19
C ARG A 105 19.20 27.47 6.68
N SER A 106 19.41 27.42 5.37
CA SER A 106 20.51 26.64 4.80
C SER A 106 21.85 27.31 5.11
N SER A 107 22.94 26.54 5.19
CA SER A 107 24.29 27.07 5.37
C SER A 107 24.71 28.03 4.24
N ALA A 108 24.17 27.83 3.04
CA ALA A 108 24.38 28.71 1.89
C ALA A 108 23.73 30.09 2.11
N ASP A 109 22.52 30.14 2.66
CA ASP A 109 21.82 31.40 2.96
C ASP A 109 22.51 32.20 4.08
N GLU A 110 23.02 31.51 5.10
CA GLU A 110 23.79 32.16 6.18
C GLU A 110 25.09 32.78 5.67
N THR A 111 25.76 32.08 4.75
CA THR A 111 26.98 32.56 4.10
C THR A 111 26.69 33.73 3.16
N GLY A 112 25.62 33.64 2.37
CA GLY A 112 25.22 34.70 1.42
C GLY A 112 24.70 35.98 2.08
N MET A 113 24.21 35.90 3.32
CA MET A 113 23.74 37.05 4.09
C MET A 113 24.72 37.51 5.19
N GLU A 114 25.94 36.96 5.21
CA GLU A 114 27.01 37.29 6.18
C GLU A 114 26.58 37.21 7.66
N PHE A 115 25.63 36.35 8.00
CA PHE A 115 25.21 36.19 9.39
C PHE A 115 26.30 35.47 10.19
N PRO A 116 26.83 36.05 11.28
CA PRO A 116 27.80 35.35 12.11
C PRO A 116 27.16 34.12 12.76
N SER A 117 27.92 33.03 12.88
CA SER A 117 27.46 31.73 13.40
C SER A 117 26.85 31.78 14.81
N THR A 118 27.08 32.88 15.53
CA THR A 118 26.60 33.17 16.89
C THR A 118 25.27 33.92 16.97
N TYR A 119 24.73 34.46 15.86
CA TYR A 119 23.45 35.16 15.89
C TYR A 119 22.30 34.18 16.13
N LYS A 120 21.58 34.40 17.23
CA LYS A 120 20.31 33.76 17.49
C LYS A 120 19.32 34.29 16.46
N ASN A 121 18.92 33.44 15.52
CA ASN A 121 17.79 33.76 14.65
C ASN A 121 16.61 34.06 15.60
N GLY A 122 15.85 35.14 15.34
CA GLY A 122 14.76 35.60 16.22
C GLY A 122 13.59 34.62 16.35
N ASN A 123 13.79 33.39 15.90
CA ASN A 123 12.84 32.33 15.75
C ASN A 123 13.39 30.95 16.19
N THR A 124 14.58 30.89 16.79
CA THR A 124 15.15 29.63 17.31
C THR A 124 15.55 29.82 18.76
N GLY A 125 14.84 29.11 19.65
CA GLY A 125 15.49 28.58 20.84
C GLY A 125 16.81 27.92 20.41
N ASN A 126 17.90 28.48 20.91
CA ASN A 126 19.23 27.90 20.99
C ASN A 126 19.83 27.16 19.75
N LYS A 127 20.60 27.89 18.91
CA LYS A 127 21.50 27.30 17.89
C LYS A 127 22.66 26.45 18.49
N THR A 128 22.87 26.51 19.81
CA THR A 128 23.95 25.79 20.51
C THR A 128 23.48 24.57 21.30
N GLY A 129 22.19 24.25 21.28
CA GLY A 129 21.67 23.02 21.88
C GLY A 129 21.68 21.90 20.86
N THR A 130 22.28 20.75 21.20
CA THR A 130 22.02 19.50 20.47
C THR A 130 20.51 19.32 20.39
N PHE A 131 19.96 19.27 19.18
CA PHE A 131 18.54 18.96 18.98
C PHE A 131 18.28 17.59 19.60
N ASN A 132 17.49 17.53 20.66
CA ASN A 132 17.16 16.30 21.35
C ASN A 132 15.67 16.04 21.16
N VAL A 133 15.34 14.92 20.51
CA VAL A 133 13.96 14.47 20.27
C VAL A 133 13.15 14.42 21.56
N ALA A 134 13.77 14.10 22.70
CA ALA A 134 13.12 14.12 24.02
C ALA A 134 12.62 15.49 24.47
N ASN A 135 13.09 16.59 23.87
CA ASN A 135 12.57 17.93 24.14
C ASN A 135 11.26 18.24 23.38
N TYR A 136 11.00 17.50 22.29
CA TYR A 136 9.84 17.66 21.39
C TYR A 136 8.81 16.54 21.52
N VAL A 137 9.25 15.37 21.96
CA VAL A 137 8.44 14.19 22.24
C VAL A 137 8.56 13.89 23.74
N ALA A 138 7.58 14.33 24.53
CA ALA A 138 7.68 14.23 25.99
C ALA A 138 7.41 12.82 26.53
N SER A 139 6.64 12.03 25.79
CA SER A 139 6.59 10.60 25.98
C SER A 139 6.06 9.95 24.71
N VAL A 140 6.71 8.87 24.31
CA VAL A 140 6.07 7.82 23.53
C VAL A 140 5.50 6.89 24.58
N THR A 141 4.34 7.25 25.12
CA THR A 141 3.59 6.27 25.89
C THR A 141 2.98 5.38 24.83
N ALA A 142 3.56 4.21 24.60
CA ALA A 142 2.75 3.12 24.06
C ALA A 142 1.49 3.14 24.92
N ALA A 143 0.31 3.41 24.32
CA ALA A 143 -0.96 3.20 25.01
C ALA A 143 -0.79 1.91 25.81
N PRO A 144 -1.06 1.92 27.15
CA PRO A 144 -0.59 0.90 28.11
C PRO A 144 -0.61 -0.38 27.35
N THR A 145 0.59 -0.90 27.02
CA THR A 145 0.85 -1.74 25.83
C THR A 145 -0.45 -2.38 25.50
N PRO A 146 -1.09 -2.21 24.31
CA PRO A 146 -2.06 -3.22 23.98
C PRO A 146 -1.27 -4.49 24.28
N VAL A 147 -1.72 -5.22 25.30
CA VAL A 147 -1.47 -6.63 25.34
C VAL A 147 -1.67 -6.96 23.88
N LEU A 148 -0.70 -7.58 23.24
CA LEU A 148 -1.02 -8.40 22.09
C LEU A 148 -2.16 -9.29 22.59
N SER A 149 -3.39 -8.78 22.57
CA SER A 149 -4.57 -9.37 23.13
C SER A 149 -5.04 -10.16 21.94
N GLY A 150 -4.33 -11.28 21.77
CA GLY A 150 -4.16 -11.96 20.50
C GLY A 150 -2.73 -11.80 19.97
N ASN A 151 -2.08 -12.93 19.70
CA ASN A 151 -1.23 -13.09 18.52
C ASN A 151 -1.77 -12.19 17.41
N ALA A 152 -0.91 -11.41 16.72
CA ALA A 152 -1.22 -10.70 15.47
C ALA A 152 -2.65 -10.96 15.00
N VAL A 153 -3.61 -10.13 15.45
CA VAL A 153 -5.03 -10.45 15.25
C VAL A 153 -5.21 -10.67 13.77
N ALA A 154 -5.75 -11.83 13.40
CA ALA A 154 -6.13 -12.13 12.03
C ALA A 154 -6.84 -10.93 11.41
N PHE A 155 -6.74 -10.76 10.09
CA PHE A 155 -7.41 -9.65 9.40
C PHE A 155 -8.83 -9.43 9.91
N THR A 156 -9.18 -8.18 10.21
CA THR A 156 -10.52 -7.83 10.70
C THR A 156 -11.16 -6.81 9.77
N LYS A 157 -12.49 -6.81 9.70
CA LYS A 157 -13.26 -5.78 9.02
C LYS A 157 -13.34 -4.55 9.92
N ILE A 158 -12.76 -3.44 9.48
CA ILE A 158 -12.66 -2.19 10.24
C ILE A 158 -13.40 -1.08 9.48
N SER A 159 -14.01 -0.14 10.20
CA SER A 159 -14.52 1.09 9.60
C SER A 159 -13.39 1.89 8.96
N TYR A 160 -13.62 2.36 7.74
CA TYR A 160 -12.62 3.14 7.02
C TYR A 160 -12.35 4.46 7.75
N PRO A 161 -11.08 4.84 7.97
CA PRO A 161 -10.77 6.12 8.59
C PRO A 161 -11.22 7.29 7.72
N ASP A 162 -11.48 8.43 8.35
CA ASP A 162 -11.88 9.67 7.67
C ASP A 162 -10.67 10.30 6.95
N ILE A 163 -10.32 9.73 5.80
CA ILE A 163 -9.19 10.17 4.96
C ILE A 163 -9.63 10.36 3.51
N HIS A 164 -9.05 11.36 2.84
CA HIS A 164 -9.35 11.72 1.45
C HIS A 164 -8.60 10.81 0.45
N PHE A 165 -8.64 9.51 0.69
CA PHE A 165 -8.11 8.48 -0.19
C PHE A 165 -9.15 7.37 -0.29
N GLY A 166 -9.47 6.92 -1.51
CA GLY A 166 -10.57 6.00 -1.75
C GLY A 166 -10.15 4.53 -1.76
N TYR A 167 -9.45 4.04 -0.74
CA TYR A 167 -9.09 2.62 -0.67
C TYR A 167 -10.02 1.90 0.32
N TYR A 168 -11.31 1.82 -0.04
CA TYR A 168 -12.33 1.20 0.80
C TYR A 168 -13.36 0.46 -0.05
N SER A 169 -14.00 -0.54 0.55
CA SER A 169 -15.25 -1.12 0.07
C SER A 169 -16.43 -0.47 0.78
N VAL A 170 -17.59 -0.49 0.14
CA VAL A 170 -18.85 -0.08 0.76
C VAL A 170 -19.56 -1.35 1.18
N ASN A 171 -19.84 -1.49 2.47
CA ASN A 171 -20.60 -2.62 2.97
C ASN A 171 -22.00 -2.59 2.33
N SER A 172 -22.31 -3.62 1.55
CA SER A 172 -23.56 -3.73 0.79
C SER A 172 -24.84 -3.67 1.64
N ILE A 173 -24.76 -4.01 2.94
CA ILE A 173 -25.89 -4.03 3.87
C ILE A 173 -26.09 -2.69 4.59
N THR A 174 -25.00 -2.09 5.06
CA THR A 174 -25.04 -0.90 5.95
C THR A 174 -24.73 0.41 5.24
N GLY A 175 -24.18 0.35 4.02
CA GLY A 175 -23.66 1.51 3.30
C GLY A 175 -22.42 2.14 3.93
N ALA A 176 -21.87 1.53 4.99
CA ALA A 176 -20.69 2.04 5.68
C ALA A 176 -19.41 1.77 4.86
N LYS A 177 -18.48 2.72 4.88
CA LYS A 177 -17.15 2.53 4.29
C LYS A 177 -16.33 1.63 5.21
N THR A 178 -15.86 0.52 4.69
CA THR A 178 -15.09 -0.48 5.43
C THR A 178 -13.89 -0.96 4.62
N PHE A 179 -12.96 -1.59 5.31
CA PHE A 179 -11.90 -2.36 4.70
C PHE A 179 -11.48 -3.50 5.63
N ILE A 180 -10.92 -4.55 5.05
CA ILE A 180 -10.28 -5.62 5.79
C ILE A 180 -8.84 -5.17 6.05
N ALA A 181 -8.41 -5.15 7.31
CA ALA A 181 -7.05 -4.75 7.68
C ALA A 181 -6.61 -5.31 9.03
N LYS A 182 -5.30 -5.37 9.25
CA LYS A 182 -4.71 -5.38 10.59
C LYS A 182 -4.30 -3.96 10.96
N LYS A 183 -4.51 -3.56 12.21
CA LYS A 183 -4.24 -2.21 12.69
C LYS A 183 -3.29 -2.24 13.86
N ASN A 184 -2.22 -1.45 13.78
CA ASN A 184 -1.36 -1.11 14.90
C ASN A 184 -1.37 0.39 15.15
N SER A 185 -1.39 0.79 16.43
CA SER A 185 -1.58 2.18 16.85
C SER A 185 -0.59 2.57 17.95
N TRP A 186 -0.02 3.77 17.83
CA TRP A 186 0.85 4.37 18.84
C TRP A 186 0.46 5.82 19.12
N THR A 187 0.37 6.18 20.39
CA THR A 187 0.15 7.57 20.80
C THR A 187 1.49 8.30 20.96
N ILE A 188 1.58 9.46 20.33
CA ILE A 188 2.75 10.32 20.25
C ILE A 188 2.38 11.69 20.81
N ASN A 189 3.10 12.14 21.82
CA ASN A 189 2.94 13.46 22.40
C ASN A 189 3.95 14.39 21.74
N VAL A 190 3.50 15.31 20.88
CA VAL A 190 4.40 16.25 20.19
C VAL A 190 4.17 17.64 20.72
N HIS A 191 5.10 18.13 21.54
CA HIS A 191 5.06 19.48 22.07
C HIS A 191 6.46 20.01 22.37
N GLU A 192 6.60 21.33 22.33
CA GLU A 192 7.82 22.00 22.76
C GLU A 192 8.05 21.83 24.27
N ARG A 193 9.30 21.98 24.71
CA ARG A 193 9.65 21.87 26.14
C ARG A 193 8.91 22.94 26.94
N ALA A 194 8.28 22.54 28.05
CA ALA A 194 7.48 23.43 28.90
C ALA A 194 8.23 24.70 29.36
N SER A 195 9.54 24.60 29.60
CA SER A 195 10.39 25.74 29.97
C SER A 195 10.55 26.78 28.84
N GLU A 196 10.50 26.36 27.58
CA GLU A 196 10.62 27.26 26.42
C GLU A 196 9.29 27.96 26.11
N ILE A 197 8.17 27.26 26.25
CA ILE A 197 6.82 27.85 26.16
C ILE A 197 6.63 28.93 27.22
N ALA A 198 7.06 28.65 28.46
CA ALA A 198 7.00 29.59 29.56
C ALA A 198 7.91 30.82 29.32
N ALA A 199 9.13 30.60 28.80
CA ALA A 199 10.05 31.69 28.46
C ALA A 199 9.54 32.57 27.30
N ALA A 200 8.81 32.00 26.35
CA ALA A 200 8.18 32.71 25.24
C ALA A 200 6.86 33.42 25.62
N GLY A 201 6.33 33.19 26.82
CA GLY A 201 5.05 33.75 27.27
C GLY A 201 3.86 33.27 26.44
N LEU A 202 3.94 32.03 25.93
CA LEU A 202 2.89 31.34 25.18
C LEU A 202 2.03 30.47 26.12
N SER A 203 0.83 30.09 25.66
CA SER A 203 -0.11 29.32 26.47
C SER A 203 0.33 27.87 26.66
N SER A 204 0.05 27.29 27.83
CA SER A 204 0.26 25.88 28.13
C SER A 204 -0.57 24.92 27.27
N GLY A 205 -1.58 25.40 26.53
CA GLY A 205 -2.35 24.59 25.56
C GLY A 205 -1.52 24.01 24.41
N LEU A 206 -0.27 24.45 24.23
CA LEU A 206 0.69 23.84 23.31
C LEU A 206 1.30 22.53 23.84
N LEU A 207 1.06 22.17 25.10
CA LEU A 207 1.57 20.94 25.75
C LEU A 207 0.60 19.75 25.68
N THR A 208 -0.65 19.98 25.28
CA THR A 208 -1.73 18.98 25.31
C THR A 208 -1.99 18.31 23.96
N ASP A 209 -1.11 18.52 22.99
CA ASP A 209 -1.26 17.96 21.66
C ASP A 209 -0.84 16.48 21.66
N HIS A 210 -1.84 15.62 21.55
CA HIS A 210 -1.70 14.18 21.35
C HIS A 210 -1.90 13.86 19.87
N TYR A 211 -1.19 12.85 19.38
CA TYR A 211 -1.33 12.33 18.02
C TYR A 211 -1.31 10.82 18.08
N ASP A 212 -2.15 10.16 17.29
CA ASP A 212 -2.08 8.71 17.12
C ASP A 212 -1.53 8.40 15.73
N LEU A 213 -0.42 7.65 15.71
CA LEU A 213 0.11 7.00 14.52
C LEU A 213 -0.59 5.65 14.37
N ASP A 214 -1.47 5.57 13.38
CA ASP A 214 -2.13 4.32 13.00
C ASP A 214 -1.46 3.78 11.73
N ILE A 215 -1.09 2.50 11.72
CA ILE A 215 -0.65 1.79 10.52
C ILE A 215 -1.59 0.62 10.28
N TYR A 216 -2.13 0.58 9.07
CA TYR A 216 -3.00 -0.49 8.60
C TYR A 216 -2.24 -1.33 7.58
N GLU A 217 -2.22 -2.64 7.81
CA GLU A 217 -1.86 -3.64 6.82
C GLU A 217 -3.14 -4.10 6.12
N ILE A 218 -3.20 -3.90 4.81
CA ILE A 218 -4.42 -4.00 4.02
C ILE A 218 -4.16 -4.92 2.82
N PRO A 219 -4.84 -6.07 2.69
CA PRO A 219 -4.75 -6.87 1.49
C PRO A 219 -5.35 -6.13 0.29
N ALA A 220 -4.93 -6.51 -0.91
CA ALA A 220 -5.60 -6.17 -2.15
C ALA A 220 -7.05 -6.70 -2.08
N GLN A 221 -8.01 -5.77 -2.02
CA GLN A 221 -9.42 -6.10 -1.77
C GLN A 221 -10.38 -5.29 -2.65
N LEU A 222 -9.86 -4.43 -3.53
CA LEU A 222 -10.68 -3.67 -4.47
C LEU A 222 -10.88 -4.48 -5.74
N ALA A 223 -11.94 -4.18 -6.50
CA ALA A 223 -12.24 -4.83 -7.77
C ALA A 223 -11.05 -4.81 -8.74
N ILE A 224 -10.32 -3.69 -8.78
CA ILE A 224 -9.03 -3.58 -9.44
C ILE A 224 -8.01 -2.96 -8.46
N SER A 225 -6.89 -3.66 -8.24
CA SER A 225 -5.78 -3.17 -7.42
C SER A 225 -4.45 -3.33 -8.16
N SER A 226 -3.89 -2.21 -8.61
CA SER A 226 -2.67 -2.20 -9.43
C SER A 226 -1.61 -1.25 -8.88
N SER A 227 -0.41 -1.78 -8.69
CA SER A 227 0.75 -0.95 -8.34
C SER A 227 1.46 -0.38 -9.58
N ALA A 228 0.87 -0.54 -10.77
CA ALA A 228 1.41 -0.12 -12.06
C ALA A 228 0.60 1.02 -12.68
N PHE A 229 1.11 1.56 -13.79
CA PHE A 229 0.29 2.41 -14.66
C PHE A 229 -0.72 1.51 -15.36
N THR A 230 -2.00 1.83 -15.25
CA THR A 230 -3.08 0.92 -15.64
C THR A 230 -3.98 1.59 -16.66
N ASN A 231 -4.20 0.93 -17.77
CA ASN A 231 -5.19 1.32 -18.76
C ASN A 231 -6.51 0.57 -18.50
N ILE A 232 -7.62 1.30 -18.49
CA ILE A 232 -8.97 0.78 -18.33
C ILE A 232 -9.81 1.41 -19.43
N GLY A 233 -10.35 0.61 -20.35
CA GLY A 233 -11.14 1.18 -21.45
C GLY A 233 -11.18 0.33 -22.70
N GLN A 234 -10.04 -0.22 -23.10
CA GLN A 234 -9.91 -0.97 -24.35
C GLN A 234 -9.39 -2.39 -24.11
N ILE A 235 -9.87 -3.34 -24.90
CA ILE A 235 -9.43 -4.73 -24.93
C ILE A 235 -9.16 -5.08 -26.39
N GLY A 236 -7.88 -5.31 -26.72
CA GLY A 236 -7.45 -5.39 -28.11
C GLY A 236 -7.83 -4.14 -28.88
N THR A 237 -8.62 -4.28 -29.94
CA THR A 237 -9.13 -3.16 -30.76
C THR A 237 -10.53 -2.68 -30.38
N GLY A 238 -11.18 -3.32 -29.41
CA GLY A 238 -12.54 -2.99 -28.96
C GLY A 238 -12.56 -2.25 -27.63
N ASN A 239 -13.69 -1.65 -27.27
CA ASN A 239 -13.89 -1.07 -25.94
C ASN A 239 -14.48 -2.12 -25.00
N TYR A 240 -14.14 -2.07 -23.72
CA TYR A 240 -14.66 -3.05 -22.74
C TYR A 240 -16.18 -2.93 -22.53
N ASP A 241 -16.73 -1.74 -22.78
CA ASP A 241 -18.15 -1.41 -22.68
C ASP A 241 -18.89 -1.50 -24.03
N ALA A 242 -18.19 -1.85 -25.12
CA ALA A 242 -18.80 -1.94 -26.45
C ALA A 242 -19.58 -3.26 -26.63
N GLY A 243 -20.87 -3.23 -26.29
CA GLY A 243 -21.82 -4.29 -26.57
C GLY A 243 -23.20 -4.02 -25.98
N ASN A 244 -24.25 -4.67 -26.47
CA ASN A 244 -25.63 -4.54 -25.95
C ASN A 244 -25.82 -5.05 -24.50
N ALA A 245 -24.75 -5.51 -23.82
CA ALA A 245 -24.84 -6.27 -22.57
C ALA A 245 -23.83 -5.90 -21.47
N ASN A 246 -23.05 -4.82 -21.55
CA ASN A 246 -22.04 -4.46 -20.52
C ASN A 246 -21.15 -5.67 -20.12
N ASN A 247 -20.40 -6.20 -21.08
CA ASN A 247 -19.62 -7.44 -20.89
C ASN A 247 -18.72 -7.40 -19.65
N ILE A 248 -18.21 -6.22 -19.27
CA ILE A 248 -17.41 -6.02 -18.07
C ILE A 248 -18.09 -5.03 -17.14
N THR A 249 -18.32 -5.47 -15.91
CA THR A 249 -18.85 -4.66 -14.80
C THR A 249 -17.76 -4.51 -13.75
N ILE A 250 -17.50 -3.26 -13.33
CA ILE A 250 -16.53 -2.94 -12.27
C ILE A 250 -17.31 -2.24 -11.16
N LYS A 251 -17.43 -2.90 -10.00
CA LYS A 251 -18.15 -2.37 -8.82
C LYS A 251 -17.16 -1.71 -7.86
N GLY A 252 -17.52 -0.52 -7.37
CA GLY A 252 -16.74 0.18 -6.37
C GLY A 252 -15.50 0.89 -6.93
N ILE A 253 -14.53 1.13 -6.05
CA ILE A 253 -13.37 1.98 -6.35
C ILE A 253 -12.22 1.16 -6.93
N VAL A 254 -11.54 1.73 -7.92
CA VAL A 254 -10.32 1.17 -8.51
C VAL A 254 -9.08 1.82 -7.90
N TYR A 255 -8.06 1.01 -7.57
CA TYR A 255 -6.73 1.49 -7.21
C TYR A 255 -5.71 1.24 -8.33
N ALA A 256 -4.98 2.29 -8.70
CA ALA A 256 -3.86 2.21 -9.65
C ALA A 256 -2.72 3.16 -9.25
N LYS A 257 -1.45 2.88 -9.58
CA LYS A 257 -0.38 3.88 -9.40
C LYS A 257 -0.65 5.13 -10.24
N LYS A 258 -1.04 4.93 -11.50
CA LYS A 258 -1.65 5.93 -12.38
C LYS A 258 -2.76 5.23 -13.17
N ALA A 259 -3.93 5.85 -13.31
CA ALA A 259 -5.02 5.32 -14.12
C ALA A 259 -5.13 6.12 -15.43
N THR A 260 -5.22 5.41 -16.55
CA THR A 260 -5.61 5.98 -17.85
C THR A 260 -6.93 5.34 -18.23
N MET A 261 -7.97 6.15 -18.37
CA MET A 261 -9.32 5.69 -18.64
C MET A 261 -9.83 6.24 -19.96
N SER A 262 -10.04 5.36 -20.93
CA SER A 262 -10.47 5.75 -22.27
C SER A 262 -11.97 5.56 -22.52
N HIS A 263 -12.64 4.67 -21.77
CA HIS A 263 -14.06 4.36 -21.93
C HIS A 263 -14.70 3.92 -20.59
N GLY A 264 -16.04 3.88 -20.57
CA GLY A 264 -16.85 3.35 -19.48
C GLY A 264 -17.09 4.28 -18.29
N ASN A 265 -17.78 3.73 -17.28
CA ASN A 265 -18.19 4.42 -16.07
C ASN A 265 -17.81 3.62 -14.83
N ILE A 266 -17.15 4.24 -13.85
CA ILE A 266 -16.80 3.61 -12.57
C ILE A 266 -17.09 4.54 -11.39
N ASP A 267 -17.27 3.96 -10.20
CA ASP A 267 -17.70 4.72 -9.02
C ASP A 267 -16.61 5.64 -8.46
N GLY A 268 -15.34 5.24 -8.56
CA GLY A 268 -14.22 6.02 -8.06
C GLY A 268 -12.86 5.50 -8.48
N VAL A 269 -11.86 6.36 -8.39
CA VAL A 269 -10.44 6.05 -8.70
C VAL A 269 -9.54 6.60 -7.61
N SER A 270 -8.66 5.75 -7.10
CA SER A 270 -7.65 6.08 -6.10
C SER A 270 -6.27 5.85 -6.68
N THR A 271 -5.45 6.90 -6.71
CA THR A 271 -4.13 6.84 -7.34
C THR A 271 -3.01 7.37 -6.47
N THR A 272 -1.76 7.02 -6.80
CA THR A 272 -0.59 7.66 -6.18
C THR A 272 0.02 8.75 -7.06
N GLN A 273 -0.16 8.66 -8.38
CA GLN A 273 0.42 9.58 -9.37
C GLN A 273 -0.60 10.31 -10.26
N GLY A 274 -1.90 10.10 -10.04
CA GLY A 274 -2.99 10.79 -10.76
C GLY A 274 -3.76 9.89 -11.74
N ALA A 275 -4.79 10.46 -12.35
CA ALA A 275 -5.64 9.79 -13.34
C ALA A 275 -5.83 10.67 -14.60
N ASP A 276 -5.93 10.03 -15.76
CA ASP A 276 -6.36 10.64 -17.03
C ASP A 276 -7.70 10.01 -17.42
N LEU A 277 -8.73 10.83 -17.60
CA LEU A 277 -10.13 10.40 -17.81
C LEU A 277 -10.63 10.72 -19.22
N THR A 278 -9.74 10.88 -20.19
CA THR A 278 -10.08 11.25 -21.57
C THR A 278 -10.93 10.17 -22.25
N GLY A 279 -12.25 10.25 -22.07
CA GLY A 279 -13.25 9.35 -22.68
C GLY A 279 -14.06 8.50 -21.69
N ALA A 280 -13.84 8.64 -20.37
CA ALA A 280 -14.55 7.90 -19.33
C ALA A 280 -15.21 8.82 -18.28
N THR A 281 -16.10 8.25 -17.47
CA THR A 281 -16.67 8.94 -16.29
C THR A 281 -16.28 8.23 -14.99
N VAL A 282 -15.87 9.01 -13.99
CA VAL A 282 -15.54 8.53 -12.64
C VAL A 282 -16.41 9.26 -11.64
N GLY A 283 -17.34 8.56 -11.00
CA GLY A 283 -18.31 9.16 -10.08
C GLY A 283 -19.02 10.38 -10.69
N GLU A 284 -19.44 10.25 -11.95
CA GLU A 284 -20.08 11.29 -12.79
C GLU A 284 -19.14 12.42 -13.31
N TYR A 285 -17.84 12.38 -12.98
CA TYR A 285 -16.87 13.36 -13.48
C TYR A 285 -16.12 12.85 -14.71
N THR A 286 -15.98 13.71 -15.72
CA THR A 286 -15.20 13.43 -16.95
C THR A 286 -13.77 13.95 -16.89
N VAL A 287 -13.45 14.81 -15.91
CA VAL A 287 -12.12 15.39 -15.70
C VAL A 287 -11.91 15.69 -14.22
N ASP A 288 -10.67 15.58 -13.75
CA ASP A 288 -10.26 16.14 -12.45
C ASP A 288 -9.99 17.65 -12.60
N ALA A 289 -11.08 18.43 -12.71
CA ALA A 289 -10.97 19.88 -12.86
C ALA A 289 -10.54 20.56 -11.55
N SER A 290 -9.71 21.60 -11.67
CA SER A 290 -9.29 22.40 -10.52
C SER A 290 -10.51 22.95 -9.77
N GLY A 291 -10.58 22.68 -8.46
CA GLY A 291 -11.69 23.12 -7.59
C GLY A 291 -12.92 22.21 -7.59
N ALA A 292 -13.02 21.22 -8.48
CA ALA A 292 -14.15 20.28 -8.53
C ALA A 292 -14.32 19.51 -7.21
N ARG A 293 -13.19 19.11 -6.59
CA ARG A 293 -13.16 18.49 -5.27
C ARG A 293 -13.87 19.30 -4.19
N THR A 294 -13.45 20.55 -4.00
CA THR A 294 -14.02 21.42 -2.95
C THR A 294 -15.50 21.67 -3.19
N THR A 295 -15.92 21.84 -4.45
CA THR A 295 -17.34 21.98 -4.79
C THR A 295 -18.12 20.71 -4.46
N HIS A 296 -17.61 19.52 -4.80
CA HIS A 296 -18.27 18.26 -4.52
C HIS A 296 -18.39 17.98 -3.02
N GLU A 297 -17.28 18.11 -2.28
CA GLU A 297 -17.23 17.81 -0.84
C GLU A 297 -18.16 18.76 -0.06
N ASN A 298 -18.24 20.04 -0.47
CA ASN A 298 -19.17 21.00 0.13
C ASN A 298 -20.64 20.72 -0.23
N ALA A 299 -20.92 20.20 -1.42
CA ALA A 299 -22.28 19.96 -1.89
C ALA A 299 -22.88 18.65 -1.37
N ASN A 300 -22.05 17.61 -1.24
CA ASN A 300 -22.52 16.24 -1.00
C ASN A 300 -22.11 15.67 0.36
N ALA A 301 -21.20 16.33 1.09
CA ALA A 301 -20.60 15.81 2.32
C ALA A 301 -19.97 14.41 2.14
N THR A 302 -19.57 14.07 0.91
CA THR A 302 -18.88 12.84 0.53
C THR A 302 -17.52 13.16 -0.09
N PHE A 303 -16.58 12.23 0.03
CA PHE A 303 -15.27 12.37 -0.62
C PHE A 303 -15.41 12.42 -2.13
N TYR A 304 -14.58 13.25 -2.74
CA TYR A 304 -14.47 13.30 -4.18
C TYR A 304 -14.04 11.93 -4.74
N PRO A 305 -14.72 11.41 -5.78
CA PRO A 305 -14.53 10.04 -6.27
C PRO A 305 -13.15 9.82 -6.92
N ILE A 306 -12.46 10.89 -7.29
CA ILE A 306 -11.08 10.85 -7.81
C ILE A 306 -10.15 11.29 -6.67
N SER A 307 -9.32 10.38 -6.16
CA SER A 307 -8.44 10.66 -5.03
C SER A 307 -6.98 10.35 -5.33
N LYS A 308 -6.06 11.10 -4.70
CA LYS A 308 -4.63 10.86 -4.78
C LYS A 308 -4.02 10.73 -3.38
N ALA A 309 -3.20 9.71 -3.18
CA ALA A 309 -2.56 9.44 -1.90
C ALA A 309 -1.71 10.63 -1.36
N SER A 310 -1.21 11.51 -2.25
CA SER A 310 -0.44 12.70 -1.88
C SER A 310 -1.27 13.91 -1.45
N ASP A 311 -2.60 13.84 -1.52
CA ASP A 311 -3.47 15.00 -1.25
C ASP A 311 -3.49 15.38 0.23
N TYR A 312 -3.01 14.49 1.11
CA TYR A 312 -2.97 14.75 2.54
C TYR A 312 -1.60 14.41 3.14
N ALA A 313 -0.97 15.40 3.76
CA ALA A 313 0.41 15.30 4.20
C ALA A 313 0.62 14.45 5.47
N ARG A 314 -0.45 13.89 6.04
CA ARG A 314 -0.41 13.03 7.24
C ARG A 314 -0.85 11.59 6.94
N THR A 315 -1.02 11.25 5.68
CA THR A 315 -1.36 9.91 5.23
C THR A 315 -0.35 9.47 4.18
N LEU A 316 0.05 8.20 4.22
CA LEU A 316 0.87 7.58 3.20
C LEU A 316 0.27 6.22 2.86
N PHE A 317 0.04 6.00 1.58
CA PHE A 317 -0.31 4.69 1.05
C PHE A 317 0.91 4.11 0.33
N LEU A 318 1.35 2.93 0.76
CA LEU A 318 2.51 2.23 0.24
C LEU A 318 2.08 0.82 -0.21
N PRO A 319 2.01 0.55 -1.53
CA PRO A 319 1.83 -0.81 -1.99
C PRO A 319 3.09 -1.65 -1.74
N ILE A 320 2.93 -2.85 -1.18
CA ILE A 320 4.01 -3.82 -0.98
C ILE A 320 4.04 -4.72 -2.22
N ASN A 321 4.61 -4.18 -3.28
CA ASN A 321 4.78 -4.89 -4.54
C ASN A 321 6.27 -5.16 -4.78
N SER A 322 6.69 -6.41 -4.61
CA SER A 322 8.05 -6.88 -4.91
C SER A 322 8.31 -7.13 -6.40
N GLY A 323 7.31 -6.89 -7.26
CA GLY A 323 7.40 -7.07 -8.70
C GLY A 323 7.54 -8.54 -9.07
N PHE A 324 8.44 -8.84 -10.02
CA PHE A 324 8.67 -10.21 -10.44
C PHE A 324 9.20 -11.13 -9.31
N ASN A 325 9.90 -10.56 -8.32
CA ASN A 325 10.36 -11.32 -7.17
C ASN A 325 9.20 -11.86 -6.31
N PHE A 326 7.98 -11.37 -6.48
CA PHE A 326 6.80 -11.95 -5.84
C PHE A 326 6.60 -13.42 -6.24
N PHE A 327 6.93 -13.75 -7.49
CA PHE A 327 6.74 -15.07 -8.08
C PHE A 327 7.94 -16.01 -7.88
N ASP A 328 9.12 -15.48 -7.57
CA ASP A 328 10.41 -16.19 -7.68
C ASP A 328 11.02 -16.44 -6.30
N ARG A 329 10.82 -17.65 -5.75
CA ARG A 329 11.40 -18.02 -4.44
C ARG A 329 12.92 -18.11 -4.45
N PHE A 330 13.54 -18.29 -5.61
CA PHE A 330 14.99 -18.36 -5.73
C PHE A 330 15.63 -16.98 -5.88
N ALA A 331 14.85 -15.88 -5.90
CA ALA A 331 15.34 -14.50 -5.93
C ALA A 331 15.95 -14.01 -4.60
N THR A 332 16.49 -14.92 -3.78
CA THR A 332 17.15 -14.63 -2.50
C THR A 332 18.68 -14.78 -2.62
N SER A 333 19.43 -14.71 -1.52
CA SER A 333 20.86 -15.11 -1.53
C SER A 333 21.07 -16.60 -1.21
N ASP A 334 20.03 -17.30 -0.73
CA ASP A 334 20.12 -18.71 -0.35
C ASP A 334 20.05 -19.64 -1.58
N MET A 335 20.79 -20.75 -1.57
CA MET A 335 20.84 -21.69 -2.70
C MET A 335 19.58 -22.55 -2.81
N ASN A 336 18.98 -22.92 -1.67
CA ASN A 336 17.77 -23.74 -1.63
C ASN A 336 16.49 -22.93 -1.92
N GLY A 337 16.61 -21.61 -2.13
CA GLY A 337 15.50 -20.69 -2.36
C GLY A 337 14.67 -20.44 -1.10
N ASP A 338 15.31 -20.50 0.08
CA ASP A 338 14.69 -20.07 1.33
C ASP A 338 14.85 -18.55 1.53
N ALA A 339 13.89 -17.94 2.23
CA ALA A 339 13.92 -16.53 2.57
C ALA A 339 14.99 -16.28 3.65
N THR A 340 16.04 -15.52 3.29
CA THR A 340 17.11 -15.16 4.23
C THR A 340 16.75 -13.97 5.12
N GLU A 341 15.79 -13.16 4.71
CA GLU A 341 15.29 -12.00 5.44
C GLU A 341 13.79 -12.13 5.64
N GLU A 342 13.31 -11.77 6.84
CA GLU A 342 11.88 -11.84 7.19
C GLU A 342 11.01 -11.00 6.24
N TRP A 343 11.58 -9.94 5.66
CA TRP A 343 10.90 -9.12 4.65
C TRP A 343 10.50 -9.91 3.41
N TYR A 344 11.30 -10.88 2.95
CA TYR A 344 10.95 -11.70 1.79
C TYR A 344 9.84 -12.69 2.12
N THR A 345 9.86 -13.29 3.31
CA THR A 345 8.74 -14.09 3.82
C THR A 345 7.43 -13.28 3.87
N TYR A 346 7.54 -11.98 4.12
CA TYR A 346 6.41 -11.07 4.22
C TYR A 346 5.92 -10.50 2.88
N SER A 347 6.82 -10.25 1.92
CA SER A 347 6.52 -9.49 0.69
C SER A 347 6.51 -10.31 -0.60
N CYS A 348 6.94 -11.58 -0.56
CA CYS A 348 6.96 -12.47 -1.72
C CYS A 348 5.94 -13.60 -1.54
N GLY A 349 4.95 -13.68 -2.44
CA GLY A 349 3.92 -14.71 -2.39
C GLY A 349 4.48 -16.13 -2.49
N SER A 350 5.55 -16.34 -3.27
CA SER A 350 6.18 -17.65 -3.41
C SER A 350 6.78 -18.19 -2.10
N HIS A 351 7.24 -17.31 -1.20
CA HIS A 351 7.74 -17.69 0.12
C HIS A 351 6.64 -17.87 1.16
N GLN A 352 5.44 -17.37 0.89
CA GLN A 352 4.27 -17.53 1.76
C GLN A 352 3.53 -18.86 1.50
N CYS A 353 3.76 -19.48 0.34
CA CYS A 353 3.15 -20.76 -0.02
C CYS A 353 3.55 -21.89 0.92
N LYS A 354 2.59 -22.77 1.23
CA LYS A 354 2.74 -23.93 2.12
C LYS A 354 3.28 -25.17 1.43
N MET A 355 3.05 -25.27 0.13
CA MET A 355 3.61 -26.28 -0.75
C MET A 355 4.56 -25.60 -1.75
N LYS A 356 5.63 -26.30 -2.11
CA LYS A 356 6.60 -25.87 -3.10
C LYS A 356 6.82 -27.01 -4.08
N LEU A 357 6.72 -26.72 -5.38
CA LEU A 357 7.00 -27.64 -6.47
C LEU A 357 8.08 -27.03 -7.36
N ASP A 358 9.29 -27.55 -7.24
CA ASP A 358 10.45 -27.01 -7.95
C ASP A 358 10.87 -27.91 -9.08
N VAL A 359 11.08 -27.33 -10.25
CA VAL A 359 11.75 -27.99 -11.35
C VAL A 359 13.24 -28.01 -11.03
N ILE A 360 13.78 -29.20 -10.76
CA ILE A 360 15.16 -29.40 -10.32
C ILE A 360 16.03 -30.09 -11.37
N GLU A 361 15.46 -30.58 -12.46
CA GLU A 361 16.21 -31.13 -13.58
C GLU A 361 15.41 -30.98 -14.87
N VAL A 362 16.09 -30.51 -15.93
CA VAL A 362 15.56 -30.39 -17.29
C VAL A 362 16.57 -30.98 -18.25
N LYS A 363 16.15 -31.90 -19.12
CA LYS A 363 16.97 -32.47 -20.20
C LYS A 363 16.27 -32.27 -21.53
N ALA A 364 17.01 -31.75 -22.52
CA ALA A 364 16.49 -31.44 -23.85
C ALA A 364 15.22 -30.55 -23.84
N GLY A 365 15.08 -29.66 -22.84
CA GLY A 365 13.91 -28.79 -22.67
C GLY A 365 12.71 -29.45 -21.98
N ILE A 366 12.86 -30.68 -21.50
CA ILE A 366 11.81 -31.45 -20.82
C ILE A 366 12.16 -31.58 -19.33
N PRO A 367 11.26 -31.26 -18.38
CA PRO A 367 11.48 -31.56 -16.99
C PRO A 367 11.62 -33.07 -16.78
N THR A 368 12.72 -33.49 -16.15
CA THR A 368 12.97 -34.90 -15.82
C THR A 368 12.91 -35.16 -14.33
N ALA A 369 13.00 -34.12 -13.49
CA ALA A 369 12.77 -34.23 -12.06
C ALA A 369 12.16 -32.97 -11.45
N LEU A 370 11.25 -33.18 -10.50
CA LEU A 370 10.61 -32.18 -9.67
C LEU A 370 10.94 -32.45 -8.20
N ARG A 371 10.99 -31.41 -7.38
CA ARG A 371 11.01 -31.53 -5.91
C ARG A 371 9.72 -30.97 -5.37
N PHE A 372 8.93 -31.82 -4.73
CA PHE A 372 7.79 -31.38 -3.94
C PHE A 372 8.24 -31.27 -2.49
N SER A 373 7.98 -30.12 -1.87
CA SER A 373 8.29 -29.91 -0.47
C SER A 373 7.21 -29.11 0.25
N THR A 374 7.12 -29.35 1.54
CA THR A 374 6.27 -28.64 2.49
C THR A 374 7.09 -28.29 3.73
N ASP A 375 6.46 -27.71 4.75
CA ASP A 375 7.11 -27.37 6.02
C ASP A 375 7.71 -28.60 6.74
N THR A 376 7.21 -29.82 6.48
CA THR A 376 7.62 -31.06 7.19
C THR A 376 7.98 -32.23 6.29
N TYR A 377 7.80 -32.10 4.98
CA TYR A 377 7.99 -33.20 4.03
C TYR A 377 8.72 -32.73 2.78
N GLU A 378 9.56 -33.59 2.22
CA GLU A 378 10.22 -33.36 0.93
C GLU A 378 10.33 -34.68 0.18
N VAL A 379 10.02 -34.65 -1.12
CA VAL A 379 10.19 -35.78 -2.03
C VAL A 379 10.64 -35.30 -3.40
N VAL A 380 11.53 -36.09 -4.01
CA VAL A 380 11.92 -35.92 -5.40
C VAL A 380 11.05 -36.83 -6.25
N ILE A 381 10.40 -36.24 -7.25
CA ILE A 381 9.64 -36.93 -8.28
C ILE A 381 10.51 -36.95 -9.53
N PHE A 382 10.77 -38.11 -10.11
CA PHE A 382 11.72 -38.20 -11.23
C PHE A 382 11.31 -39.21 -12.30
N ASN A 383 11.70 -38.93 -13.54
CA ASN A 383 11.59 -39.89 -14.63
C ASN A 383 12.73 -40.91 -14.50
N ALA A 384 12.39 -42.16 -14.18
CA ALA A 384 13.38 -43.23 -13.94
C ALA A 384 14.24 -43.59 -15.17
N ALA A 385 13.80 -43.25 -16.39
CA ALA A 385 14.55 -43.52 -17.61
C ALA A 385 15.57 -42.42 -17.94
N ASP A 386 15.21 -41.17 -17.65
CA ASP A 386 15.95 -39.99 -18.15
C ASP A 386 16.55 -39.12 -17.04
N SER A 387 16.19 -39.30 -15.77
CA SER A 387 16.70 -38.49 -14.66
C SER A 387 18.04 -38.98 -14.11
N ASP A 388 18.88 -38.07 -13.61
CA ASP A 388 20.08 -38.42 -12.83
C ASP A 388 19.75 -38.84 -11.38
N PHE A 389 18.50 -38.66 -10.93
CA PHE A 389 18.06 -39.07 -9.60
C PHE A 389 17.72 -40.57 -9.54
N THR A 390 18.13 -41.23 -8.46
CA THR A 390 17.91 -42.67 -8.24
C THR A 390 17.10 -42.99 -6.98
N SER A 391 16.56 -41.96 -6.30
CA SER A 391 15.83 -42.08 -5.04
C SER A 391 14.72 -41.04 -4.99
N GLY A 392 13.53 -41.45 -4.53
CA GLY A 392 12.32 -40.64 -4.55
C GLY A 392 11.13 -41.44 -5.10
N VAL A 393 10.13 -40.73 -5.61
CA VAL A 393 8.96 -41.31 -6.29
C VAL A 393 9.19 -41.26 -7.80
N ALA A 394 9.11 -42.39 -8.47
CA ALA A 394 9.18 -42.42 -9.93
C ALA A 394 7.88 -41.84 -10.50
N TRP A 395 7.99 -41.04 -11.57
CA TRP A 395 6.82 -40.60 -12.32
C TRP A 395 6.06 -41.83 -12.82
N PRO A 396 4.77 -42.00 -12.47
CA PRO A 396 4.01 -43.15 -12.95
C PRO A 396 3.85 -43.06 -14.47
N GLY A 397 4.10 -44.18 -15.15
CA GLY A 397 3.72 -44.34 -16.55
C GLY A 397 2.21 -44.50 -16.68
N VAL A 398 1.66 -44.21 -17.86
CA VAL A 398 0.21 -44.30 -18.16
C VAL A 398 -0.38 -45.70 -17.88
N ALA A 399 0.47 -46.73 -17.83
CA ALA A 399 0.06 -48.11 -17.55
C ALA A 399 0.28 -48.56 -16.09
N ASP A 400 0.82 -47.69 -15.25
CA ASP A 400 1.14 -48.01 -13.86
C ASP A 400 -0.08 -47.79 -12.95
N ASP A 401 -0.26 -48.69 -11.98
CA ASP A 401 -1.25 -48.53 -10.92
C ASP A 401 -0.90 -47.26 -10.11
N GLY A 402 -1.82 -46.29 -10.08
CA GLY A 402 -1.64 -44.99 -9.41
C GLY A 402 -1.34 -43.81 -10.34
N TYR A 403 -1.24 -44.02 -11.66
CA TYR A 403 -1.18 -42.92 -12.63
C TYR A 403 -2.38 -41.98 -12.52
N ASP A 404 -3.58 -42.56 -12.37
CA ASP A 404 -4.82 -41.80 -12.30
C ASP A 404 -4.93 -40.97 -11.02
N ASP A 405 -4.21 -41.33 -9.96
CA ASP A 405 -4.22 -40.64 -8.67
C ASP A 405 -3.08 -39.60 -8.54
N PHE A 406 -2.15 -39.56 -9.50
CA PHE A 406 -0.95 -38.72 -9.42
C PHE A 406 -1.24 -37.29 -9.92
N PRO A 407 -0.92 -36.24 -9.14
CA PRO A 407 -1.34 -34.88 -9.46
C PRO A 407 -0.43 -34.14 -10.46
N PHE A 408 0.79 -34.66 -10.73
CA PHE A 408 1.76 -33.96 -11.58
C PHE A 408 2.04 -34.75 -12.86
N ILE A 409 1.61 -34.26 -14.01
CA ILE A 409 1.76 -34.96 -15.29
C ILE A 409 2.55 -34.08 -16.26
N LEU A 410 3.42 -34.69 -17.07
CA LEU A 410 4.07 -33.98 -18.17
C LEU A 410 3.13 -33.93 -19.36
N GLU A 411 2.85 -32.71 -19.84
CA GLU A 411 1.94 -32.48 -20.97
C GLU A 411 2.58 -31.49 -21.96
N ASP A 412 2.30 -31.67 -23.25
CA ASP A 412 2.64 -30.68 -24.28
C ASP A 412 1.42 -29.78 -24.51
N SER A 413 1.63 -28.46 -24.38
CA SER A 413 0.64 -27.46 -24.79
C SER A 413 1.22 -26.55 -25.86
N SER A 414 0.63 -26.65 -27.06
CA SER A 414 0.98 -25.80 -28.21
C SER A 414 2.45 -25.88 -28.65
N GLY A 415 3.09 -27.05 -28.48
CA GLY A 415 4.49 -27.28 -28.84
C GLY A 415 5.48 -26.85 -27.76
N ILE A 416 5.00 -26.46 -26.57
CA ILE A 416 5.81 -26.19 -25.39
C ILE A 416 5.51 -27.26 -24.35
N GLN A 417 6.55 -28.00 -23.96
CA GLN A 417 6.45 -28.94 -22.84
C GLN A 417 6.11 -28.19 -21.55
N GLY A 418 5.25 -28.79 -20.73
CA GLY A 418 4.75 -28.21 -19.51
C GLY A 418 4.55 -29.24 -18.41
N VAL A 419 4.40 -28.74 -17.18
CA VAL A 419 3.97 -29.54 -16.03
C VAL A 419 2.51 -29.22 -15.79
N ALA A 420 1.65 -30.21 -16.04
CA ALA A 420 0.24 -30.18 -15.70
C ALA A 420 0.06 -30.54 -14.22
N ILE A 421 -0.73 -29.73 -13.53
CA ILE A 421 -1.08 -29.91 -12.13
C ILE A 421 -2.58 -30.15 -12.07
N HIS A 422 -2.95 -31.36 -11.66
CA HIS A 422 -4.32 -31.79 -11.46
C HIS A 422 -4.75 -31.44 -10.04
N LEU A 423 -5.45 -30.31 -9.88
CA LEU A 423 -5.77 -29.79 -8.55
C LEU A 423 -6.75 -30.68 -7.78
N GLY A 424 -7.73 -31.27 -8.45
CA GLY A 424 -8.66 -32.22 -7.86
C GLY A 424 -8.01 -33.51 -7.35
N LYS A 425 -6.80 -33.84 -7.81
CA LYS A 425 -6.01 -34.99 -7.32
C LYS A 425 -5.03 -34.60 -6.22
N LEU A 426 -4.67 -33.32 -6.14
CA LEU A 426 -3.64 -32.84 -5.23
C LEU A 426 -4.03 -33.03 -3.77
N ALA A 427 -5.30 -32.75 -3.43
CA ALA A 427 -5.81 -32.87 -2.07
C ALA A 427 -5.68 -34.32 -1.55
N ASP A 428 -6.13 -35.29 -2.33
CA ASP A 428 -5.99 -36.71 -1.97
C ASP A 428 -4.53 -37.13 -1.92
N TRP A 429 -3.72 -36.77 -2.92
CA TRP A 429 -2.32 -37.18 -3.00
C TRP A 429 -1.50 -36.73 -1.78
N ILE A 430 -1.65 -35.50 -1.28
CA ILE A 430 -0.90 -35.01 -0.11
C ILE A 430 -1.28 -35.73 1.20
N THR A 431 -2.43 -36.41 1.25
CA THR A 431 -2.83 -37.23 2.40
C THR A 431 -2.23 -38.64 2.37
N THR A 432 -1.63 -39.05 1.25
CA THR A 432 -0.98 -40.36 1.11
C THR A 432 0.43 -40.38 1.70
N SER A 433 1.02 -41.58 1.83
CA SER A 433 2.42 -41.75 2.28
C SER A 433 3.43 -41.05 1.37
N ASP A 434 3.09 -40.92 0.09
CA ASP A 434 3.97 -40.43 -0.97
C ASP A 434 3.82 -38.92 -1.20
N GLY A 435 2.78 -38.31 -0.63
CA GLY A 435 2.54 -36.87 -0.59
C GLY A 435 2.79 -36.20 0.78
N GLY A 436 3.22 -36.98 1.78
CA GLY A 436 3.78 -36.45 3.03
C GLY A 436 3.04 -36.79 4.33
N ASN A 437 2.01 -37.65 4.31
CA ASN A 437 1.17 -37.97 5.48
C ASN A 437 0.64 -36.70 6.18
N VAL A 438 0.01 -35.81 5.40
CA VAL A 438 -0.65 -34.63 5.93
C VAL A 438 -2.04 -35.00 6.46
N PHE A 439 -2.30 -34.71 7.74
CA PHE A 439 -3.59 -35.04 8.39
C PHE A 439 -4.69 -33.99 8.18
N ASP A 440 -4.37 -32.80 7.65
CA ASP A 440 -5.31 -31.71 7.47
C ASP A 440 -4.96 -30.85 6.25
N VAL A 441 -5.59 -31.17 5.11
CA VAL A 441 -5.43 -30.52 3.79
C VAL A 441 -5.62 -29.00 3.87
N LYS A 442 -6.44 -28.53 4.80
CA LYS A 442 -6.70 -27.09 5.01
C LYS A 442 -5.44 -26.29 5.33
N ASN A 443 -4.44 -26.91 5.95
CA ASN A 443 -3.17 -26.24 6.26
C ASN A 443 -2.23 -26.11 5.04
N TYR A 444 -2.56 -26.72 3.91
CA TYR A 444 -1.77 -26.76 2.68
C TYR A 444 -2.52 -26.09 1.52
N HIS A 445 -3.11 -24.94 1.83
CA HIS A 445 -3.97 -24.13 0.97
C HIS A 445 -3.19 -23.28 -0.07
N SER A 446 -1.94 -23.59 -0.39
CA SER A 446 -1.16 -22.78 -1.35
C SER A 446 0.06 -23.50 -1.90
N ILE A 447 0.37 -23.26 -3.18
CA ILE A 447 1.50 -23.87 -3.89
C ILE A 447 2.33 -22.84 -4.65
N ALA A 448 3.65 -22.90 -4.49
CA ALA A 448 4.63 -22.17 -5.30
C ALA A 448 5.25 -23.12 -6.32
N ILE A 449 5.24 -22.76 -7.61
CA ILE A 449 5.82 -23.58 -8.69
C ILE A 449 6.95 -22.80 -9.34
N ASN A 450 8.19 -23.25 -9.17
CA ASN A 450 9.36 -22.48 -9.54
C ASN A 450 10.46 -23.28 -10.25
N ALA A 451 11.29 -22.54 -11.00
CA ALA A 451 12.52 -23.03 -11.59
C ALA A 451 13.67 -22.99 -10.57
N ASN A 452 14.31 -24.12 -10.27
CA ASN A 452 15.55 -24.11 -9.48
C ASN A 452 16.76 -23.84 -10.38
N TYR A 453 16.93 -22.57 -10.74
CA TYR A 453 18.05 -22.07 -11.54
C TYR A 453 19.34 -21.85 -10.74
N LYS A 454 19.34 -22.11 -9.43
CA LYS A 454 20.50 -21.91 -8.56
C LYS A 454 21.32 -23.18 -8.37
N ASP A 455 20.64 -24.31 -8.21
CA ASP A 455 21.30 -25.60 -8.03
C ASP A 455 21.66 -26.28 -9.35
N THR A 456 21.15 -25.78 -10.49
CA THR A 456 21.38 -26.39 -11.80
C THR A 456 21.94 -25.39 -12.80
N SER A 457 22.95 -25.80 -13.57
CA SER A 457 23.51 -24.97 -14.65
C SER A 457 22.74 -25.04 -15.96
N VAL A 458 21.59 -25.74 -15.98
CA VAL A 458 20.80 -26.06 -17.18
C VAL A 458 19.44 -25.33 -17.18
N ILE A 459 18.97 -24.90 -16.01
CA ILE A 459 17.72 -24.15 -15.88
C ILE A 459 18.07 -22.67 -15.78
N ASP A 460 17.75 -21.90 -16.81
CA ASP A 460 17.90 -20.45 -16.76
C ASP A 460 16.83 -19.82 -15.84
N ARG A 461 17.20 -18.72 -15.18
CA ARG A 461 16.24 -17.91 -14.43
C ARG A 461 15.16 -17.39 -15.39
N PRO A 462 13.86 -17.63 -15.13
CA PRO A 462 12.79 -17.05 -15.93
C PRO A 462 12.89 -15.51 -15.94
N LEU A 463 12.90 -14.90 -17.13
CA LEU A 463 12.92 -13.44 -17.30
C LEU A 463 11.50 -12.87 -17.42
N ALA A 464 11.30 -11.64 -16.92
CA ALA A 464 10.03 -10.93 -16.99
C ALA A 464 10.01 -9.88 -18.13
N PRO A 465 8.92 -9.74 -18.91
CA PRO A 465 7.81 -10.68 -19.08
C PRO A 465 8.23 -11.88 -19.94
N THR A 466 7.66 -13.06 -19.68
CA THR A 466 7.93 -14.33 -20.37
C THR A 466 7.37 -14.39 -21.80
N VAL A 467 7.45 -13.30 -22.55
CA VAL A 467 7.23 -13.36 -24.00
C VAL A 467 8.48 -13.99 -24.63
N ASP A 468 8.28 -15.16 -25.23
CA ASP A 468 9.21 -15.87 -26.12
C ASP A 468 10.35 -16.70 -25.51
N LEU A 469 10.49 -16.80 -24.17
CA LEU A 469 11.65 -17.47 -23.55
C LEU A 469 11.38 -18.33 -22.30
N SER A 470 10.13 -18.56 -21.89
CA SER A 470 9.91 -19.50 -20.78
C SER A 470 10.16 -20.92 -21.28
N PRO A 471 11.16 -21.67 -20.75
CA PRO A 471 11.47 -23.02 -21.23
C PRO A 471 10.37 -24.04 -20.86
N LEU A 472 9.40 -23.63 -20.04
CA LEU A 472 8.36 -24.48 -19.48
C LEU A 472 7.08 -23.67 -19.24
N VAL A 473 5.93 -24.33 -19.37
CA VAL A 473 4.62 -23.78 -19.02
C VAL A 473 4.02 -24.61 -17.87
N VAL A 474 3.28 -23.95 -16.98
CA VAL A 474 2.46 -24.63 -15.96
C VAL A 474 1.03 -24.71 -16.48
N ILE A 475 0.44 -25.89 -16.43
CA ILE A 475 -0.93 -26.13 -16.91
C ILE A 475 -1.79 -26.52 -15.71
N LEU A 476 -2.99 -25.93 -15.58
CA LEU A 476 -3.99 -26.39 -14.61
C LEU A 476 -4.99 -27.32 -15.29
N ARG A 477 -5.23 -28.46 -14.64
CA ARG A 477 -6.18 -29.52 -15.03
C ARG A 477 -7.03 -29.91 -13.82
N ASP A 478 -8.20 -30.49 -14.06
CA ASP A 478 -9.11 -30.98 -13.02
C ASP A 478 -9.28 -29.94 -11.89
N CYS A 479 -9.58 -28.70 -12.28
CA CYS A 479 -9.57 -27.54 -11.39
C CYS A 479 -10.95 -26.88 -11.23
N ASP A 480 -12.01 -27.56 -11.65
CA ASP A 480 -13.40 -27.11 -11.55
C ASP A 480 -13.90 -27.12 -10.09
N ASP A 481 -13.55 -28.16 -9.34
CA ASP A 481 -13.90 -28.30 -7.92
C ASP A 481 -12.67 -28.07 -7.02
N LEU A 482 -12.75 -27.04 -6.17
CA LEU A 482 -11.74 -26.74 -5.13
C LEU A 482 -12.33 -26.84 -3.72
N THR A 483 -13.48 -27.50 -3.53
CA THR A 483 -14.19 -27.56 -2.24
C THR A 483 -13.39 -28.28 -1.14
N ASP A 484 -12.43 -29.13 -1.50
CA ASP A 484 -11.45 -29.72 -0.58
C ASP A 484 -10.59 -28.65 0.12
N PHE A 485 -10.39 -27.50 -0.53
CA PHE A 485 -9.70 -26.32 -0.01
C PHE A 485 -10.70 -25.28 0.46
N SER A 486 -11.61 -25.65 1.36
CA SER A 486 -12.70 -24.78 1.85
C SER A 486 -12.27 -23.40 2.38
N ASP A 487 -11.04 -23.30 2.87
CA ASP A 487 -10.48 -22.07 3.45
C ASP A 487 -9.72 -21.23 2.39
N GLY A 488 -9.77 -21.67 1.13
CA GLY A 488 -9.19 -21.06 -0.04
C GLY A 488 -7.97 -21.80 -0.58
N PHE A 489 -7.56 -21.44 -1.80
CA PHE A 489 -6.37 -21.97 -2.46
C PHE A 489 -5.60 -20.86 -3.17
N SER A 490 -4.27 -20.94 -3.18
CA SER A 490 -3.42 -19.97 -3.87
C SER A 490 -2.34 -20.62 -4.70
N ILE A 491 -2.15 -20.13 -5.93
CA ILE A 491 -1.13 -20.61 -6.85
C ILE A 491 -0.19 -19.45 -7.18
N VAL A 492 1.11 -19.66 -6.98
CA VAL A 492 2.15 -18.69 -7.33
C VAL A 492 3.17 -19.38 -8.23
N THR A 493 3.43 -18.83 -9.41
CA THR A 493 4.47 -19.37 -10.30
C THR A 493 5.23 -18.28 -11.02
N ASN A 494 6.52 -18.51 -11.29
CA ASN A 494 7.33 -17.66 -12.16
C ASN A 494 7.34 -18.12 -13.63
N TYR A 495 6.56 -19.15 -13.97
CA TYR A 495 6.32 -19.59 -15.34
C TYR A 495 5.06 -18.95 -15.92
N THR A 496 4.87 -19.08 -17.24
CA THR A 496 3.57 -18.81 -17.85
C THR A 496 2.58 -19.86 -17.36
N LEU A 497 1.41 -19.42 -16.89
CA LEU A 497 0.33 -20.30 -16.45
C LEU A 497 -0.73 -20.41 -17.55
N GLN A 498 -1.18 -21.63 -17.82
CA GLN A 498 -2.27 -21.90 -18.74
C GLN A 498 -3.44 -22.55 -18.01
N ILE A 499 -4.63 -22.01 -18.23
CA ILE A 499 -5.88 -22.50 -17.65
C ILE A 499 -6.73 -22.99 -18.82
N LEU A 500 -6.83 -24.30 -18.96
CA LEU A 500 -7.37 -24.94 -20.16
C LEU A 500 -8.82 -25.39 -20.01
N GLU A 501 -9.29 -25.47 -18.76
CA GLU A 501 -10.60 -25.93 -18.32
C GLU A 501 -11.26 -24.89 -17.41
N ASP A 502 -12.48 -25.18 -16.97
CA ASP A 502 -13.17 -24.35 -15.99
C ASP A 502 -12.43 -24.39 -14.64
N LEU A 503 -12.43 -23.27 -13.92
CA LEU A 503 -11.69 -23.11 -12.67
C LEU A 503 -12.65 -22.66 -11.57
N ASN A 504 -12.69 -23.42 -10.47
CA ASN A 504 -13.41 -23.09 -9.24
C ASN A 504 -14.91 -22.75 -9.48
N GLN A 505 -15.64 -23.68 -10.09
CA GLN A 505 -17.06 -23.56 -10.43
C GLN A 505 -17.98 -24.23 -9.41
N GLU A 506 -17.45 -24.96 -8.43
CA GLU A 506 -18.26 -25.61 -7.40
C GLU A 506 -18.28 -24.78 -6.10
N PRO A 507 -19.47 -24.36 -5.61
CA PRO A 507 -19.60 -23.67 -4.34
C PRO A 507 -19.44 -24.64 -3.16
N ILE A 508 -18.89 -24.15 -2.04
CA ILE A 508 -18.71 -24.92 -0.79
C ILE A 508 -20.06 -25.44 -0.30
N THR A 509 -21.11 -24.62 -0.36
CA THR A 509 -22.47 -25.04 -0.09
C THR A 509 -23.16 -25.39 -1.41
N GLY A 510 -23.65 -26.62 -1.54
CA GLY A 510 -24.29 -27.09 -2.78
C GLY A 510 -25.39 -26.15 -3.30
N GLY A 511 -25.17 -25.58 -4.49
CA GLY A 511 -26.05 -24.61 -5.14
C GLY A 511 -25.98 -23.17 -4.59
N GLY A 512 -24.98 -22.85 -3.77
CA GLY A 512 -24.70 -21.53 -3.21
C GLY A 512 -23.86 -20.63 -4.12
N GLU A 513 -23.45 -19.48 -3.58
CA GLU A 513 -22.51 -18.52 -4.21
C GLU A 513 -21.19 -18.40 -3.43
N ASP A 514 -20.98 -19.28 -2.45
CA ASP A 514 -19.83 -19.34 -1.55
C ASP A 514 -18.75 -20.26 -2.13
N TYR A 515 -18.00 -19.75 -3.10
CA TYR A 515 -16.89 -20.47 -3.71
C TYR A 515 -15.63 -20.41 -2.82
N PRO A 516 -14.78 -21.45 -2.81
CA PRO A 516 -13.46 -21.40 -2.19
C PRO A 516 -12.68 -20.16 -2.66
N PRO A 517 -12.13 -19.33 -1.75
CA PRO A 517 -11.33 -18.17 -2.12
C PRO A 517 -10.10 -18.58 -2.93
N LEU A 518 -9.94 -18.02 -4.13
CA LEU A 518 -8.85 -18.38 -5.03
C LEU A 518 -7.97 -17.17 -5.36
N SER A 519 -6.65 -17.33 -5.29
CA SER A 519 -5.71 -16.38 -5.90
C SER A 519 -4.71 -17.06 -6.82
N VAL A 520 -4.53 -16.45 -8.00
CA VAL A 520 -3.65 -16.94 -9.06
C VAL A 520 -2.64 -15.85 -9.40
N PHE A 521 -1.36 -16.16 -9.21
CA PHE A 521 -0.25 -15.25 -9.44
C PHE A 521 0.73 -15.85 -10.43
N ALA A 522 0.77 -15.29 -11.64
CA ALA A 522 1.75 -15.63 -12.67
C ALA A 522 2.14 -14.37 -13.46
N PRO A 523 3.36 -14.35 -14.05
CA PRO A 523 3.79 -13.29 -14.98
C PRO A 523 2.87 -13.15 -16.19
N THR A 524 2.38 -14.27 -16.71
CA THR A 524 1.48 -14.36 -17.86
C THR A 524 0.46 -15.47 -17.58
N ILE A 525 -0.82 -15.20 -17.81
CA ILE A 525 -1.90 -16.19 -17.74
C ILE A 525 -2.53 -16.28 -19.13
N GLY A 526 -2.56 -17.49 -19.68
CA GLY A 526 -3.23 -17.82 -20.94
C GLY A 526 -4.48 -18.66 -20.69
N TYR A 527 -5.57 -18.35 -21.40
CA TYR A 527 -6.85 -19.05 -21.26
C TYR A 527 -7.19 -19.88 -22.50
N GLY A 528 -7.56 -21.15 -22.28
CA GLY A 528 -8.11 -22.06 -23.28
C GLY A 528 -7.10 -22.70 -24.25
N LEU A 529 -7.57 -23.74 -24.96
CA LEU A 529 -6.85 -24.43 -26.04
C LEU A 529 -7.49 -24.14 -27.40
N GLY A 530 -6.68 -23.83 -28.43
CA GLY A 530 -7.04 -23.91 -29.85
C GLY A 530 -6.88 -22.63 -30.69
N ASP A 531 -7.22 -22.74 -31.99
CA ASP A 531 -7.08 -21.70 -33.02
C ASP A 531 -8.18 -20.62 -33.02
N GLN A 532 -9.09 -20.64 -32.04
CA GLN A 532 -10.18 -19.65 -31.91
C GLN A 532 -10.26 -19.12 -30.48
N PHE A 533 -10.46 -17.80 -30.37
CA PHE A 533 -10.75 -17.12 -29.11
C PHE A 533 -11.93 -17.79 -28.39
N ARG A 534 -11.70 -18.33 -27.20
CA ARG A 534 -12.78 -18.79 -26.31
C ARG A 534 -13.29 -17.62 -25.48
N SER A 535 -14.58 -17.67 -25.16
CA SER A 535 -15.17 -16.72 -24.21
C SER A 535 -14.61 -17.00 -22.82
N VAL A 536 -14.07 -15.98 -22.17
CA VAL A 536 -13.59 -16.05 -20.78
C VAL A 536 -14.56 -15.26 -19.91
N SER A 537 -15.06 -15.89 -18.85
CA SER A 537 -15.91 -15.26 -17.84
C SER A 537 -15.21 -15.30 -16.50
N LEU A 538 -15.00 -14.14 -15.88
CA LEU A 538 -14.31 -14.02 -14.59
C LEU A 538 -15.17 -13.28 -13.57
N THR A 539 -15.24 -13.81 -12.36
CA THR A 539 -15.89 -13.15 -11.22
C THR A 539 -14.86 -12.99 -10.11
N GLY A 540 -14.72 -11.79 -9.53
CA GLY A 540 -13.78 -11.55 -8.43
C GLY A 540 -13.05 -10.22 -8.54
N SER A 541 -11.73 -10.23 -8.36
CA SER A 541 -10.90 -9.03 -8.47
C SER A 541 -9.67 -9.28 -9.33
N MET A 542 -9.09 -8.21 -9.88
CA MET A 542 -7.92 -8.28 -10.72
C MET A 542 -6.85 -7.28 -10.27
N GLY A 543 -5.59 -7.59 -10.57
CA GLY A 543 -4.49 -6.72 -10.19
C GLY A 543 -3.26 -6.87 -11.07
N SER A 544 -2.29 -5.99 -10.85
CA SER A 544 -1.00 -6.08 -11.50
C SER A 544 0.13 -5.84 -10.51
N LEU A 545 1.12 -6.73 -10.58
CA LEU A 545 2.39 -6.63 -9.88
C LEU A 545 3.47 -5.92 -10.72
N ASN A 546 3.13 -5.35 -11.88
CA ASN A 546 4.12 -4.63 -12.68
C ASN A 546 4.64 -3.38 -11.91
N THR A 547 5.96 -3.20 -11.88
CA THR A 547 6.63 -2.06 -11.24
C THR A 547 7.16 -1.04 -12.24
N GLY A 548 7.14 -1.39 -13.54
CA GLY A 548 7.56 -0.54 -14.64
C GLY A 548 6.64 0.67 -14.88
N THR A 549 7.06 1.52 -15.81
CA THR A 549 6.30 2.72 -16.23
C THR A 549 5.44 2.48 -17.46
N GLY A 550 5.53 1.29 -18.08
CA GLY A 550 4.64 0.91 -19.18
C GLY A 550 3.21 0.72 -18.66
N GLU A 551 2.23 1.19 -19.41
CA GLU A 551 0.83 0.96 -19.09
C GLU A 551 0.50 -0.53 -19.24
N VAL A 552 -0.17 -1.09 -18.22
CA VAL A 552 -0.69 -2.44 -18.22
C VAL A 552 -2.17 -2.40 -18.50
N ASN A 553 -2.61 -3.21 -19.46
CA ASN A 553 -4.02 -3.43 -19.70
C ASN A 553 -4.50 -4.65 -18.90
N ILE A 554 -5.12 -4.39 -17.75
CA ILE A 554 -5.50 -5.47 -16.81
C ILE A 554 -6.67 -6.30 -17.37
N LEU A 555 -7.54 -5.70 -18.18
CA LEU A 555 -8.71 -6.38 -18.75
C LEU A 555 -8.38 -7.18 -20.02
N GLU A 556 -7.12 -7.16 -20.46
CA GLU A 556 -6.67 -7.89 -21.64
C GLU A 556 -6.38 -9.35 -21.30
N LEU A 557 -7.44 -10.15 -21.18
CA LEU A 557 -7.34 -11.60 -21.03
C LEU A 557 -6.90 -12.21 -22.36
N LYS A 558 -5.66 -12.70 -22.39
CA LYS A 558 -5.05 -13.27 -23.58
C LYS A 558 -5.33 -14.77 -23.67
N ASP A 559 -5.60 -15.25 -24.89
CA ASP A 559 -5.56 -16.67 -25.17
C ASP A 559 -4.13 -17.21 -25.15
N THR A 560 -3.98 -18.52 -25.31
CA THR A 560 -2.67 -19.19 -25.37
C THR A 560 -1.79 -18.75 -26.55
N ASN A 561 -2.37 -18.09 -27.56
CA ASN A 561 -1.66 -17.52 -28.71
C ASN A 561 -1.37 -16.01 -28.56
N GLY A 562 -1.74 -15.40 -27.43
CA GLY A 562 -1.45 -14.01 -27.09
C GLY A 562 -2.47 -12.97 -27.60
N GLY A 563 -3.58 -13.38 -28.21
CA GLY A 563 -4.63 -12.47 -28.68
C GLY A 563 -5.70 -12.20 -27.62
N ALA A 564 -6.39 -11.06 -27.72
CA ALA A 564 -7.48 -10.67 -26.82
C ALA A 564 -8.66 -10.03 -27.59
N SER A 565 -9.88 -10.23 -27.11
CA SER A 565 -11.12 -9.82 -27.80
C SER A 565 -12.18 -9.30 -26.82
N ALA A 566 -12.52 -8.01 -26.91
CA ALA A 566 -13.56 -7.38 -26.08
C ALA A 566 -14.93 -8.09 -26.17
N ALA A 567 -15.26 -8.67 -27.34
CA ALA A 567 -16.53 -9.35 -27.55
C ALA A 567 -16.64 -10.70 -26.81
N GLN A 568 -15.52 -11.24 -26.35
CA GLN A 568 -15.41 -12.57 -25.73
C GLN A 568 -14.87 -12.52 -24.31
N THR A 569 -14.57 -11.34 -23.79
CA THR A 569 -14.17 -11.14 -22.40
C THR A 569 -15.36 -10.67 -21.58
N PHE A 570 -15.75 -11.45 -20.59
CA PHE A 570 -16.79 -11.12 -19.62
C PHE A 570 -16.18 -11.06 -18.22
N ALA A 571 -16.49 -10.02 -17.44
CA ALA A 571 -16.02 -9.92 -16.06
C ALA A 571 -17.03 -9.22 -15.14
N ASP A 572 -17.29 -9.80 -13.96
CA ASP A 572 -17.95 -9.13 -12.83
C ASP A 572 -16.91 -8.90 -11.72
N LEU A 573 -16.30 -7.70 -11.75
CA LEU A 573 -15.27 -7.33 -10.79
C LEU A 573 -15.89 -6.66 -9.57
N LYS A 574 -15.68 -7.26 -8.39
CA LYS A 574 -16.21 -6.81 -7.10
C LYS A 574 -15.11 -6.74 -6.03
N PRO A 575 -15.19 -5.80 -5.09
CA PRO A 575 -14.29 -5.78 -3.94
C PRO A 575 -14.58 -6.97 -3.01
N ILE A 576 -13.57 -7.37 -2.25
CA ILE A 576 -13.69 -8.33 -1.15
C ILE A 576 -14.31 -7.60 0.04
N GLU A 577 -15.49 -8.05 0.48
CA GLU A 577 -16.22 -7.44 1.59
C GLU A 577 -16.06 -8.21 2.91
N GLU A 578 -15.90 -9.53 2.84
CA GLU A 578 -15.81 -10.40 4.01
C GLU A 578 -14.43 -11.06 4.13
N ILE A 579 -14.03 -11.35 5.37
CA ILE A 579 -12.71 -11.96 5.65
C ILE A 579 -12.64 -13.38 5.08
N ALA A 580 -13.77 -14.08 5.04
CA ALA A 580 -13.87 -15.42 4.48
C ALA A 580 -13.60 -15.47 2.97
N ASP A 581 -13.78 -14.35 2.26
CA ASP A 581 -13.54 -14.25 0.81
C ASP A 581 -12.07 -13.92 0.48
N LEU A 582 -11.22 -13.75 1.50
CA LEU A 582 -9.82 -13.41 1.34
C LEU A 582 -9.01 -14.68 1.02
N PRO A 583 -8.34 -14.77 -0.14
CA PRO A 583 -7.55 -15.95 -0.47
C PRO A 583 -6.31 -16.07 0.42
N PRO A 584 -5.67 -17.24 0.50
CA PRO A 584 -4.54 -17.42 1.42
C PRO A 584 -3.34 -16.49 1.15
N ILE A 585 -3.00 -16.28 -0.13
CA ILE A 585 -1.95 -15.38 -0.57
C ILE A 585 -2.57 -14.13 -1.19
N ASN A 586 -2.13 -12.95 -0.73
CA ASN A 586 -2.56 -11.64 -1.23
C ASN A 586 -1.41 -10.68 -1.37
N VAL A 587 -1.55 -9.73 -2.29
CA VAL A 587 -0.70 -8.55 -2.33
C VAL A 587 -1.10 -7.64 -1.16
N MET A 588 -0.11 -7.20 -0.39
CA MET A 588 -0.34 -6.33 0.77
C MET A 588 -0.10 -4.86 0.42
N ASN A 589 -0.77 -3.99 1.16
CA ASN A 589 -0.57 -2.55 1.12
C ASN A 589 -0.50 -2.03 2.55
N TRP A 590 0.26 -0.96 2.76
CA TRP A 590 0.27 -0.22 4.02
C TRP A 590 -0.39 1.13 3.85
N LEU A 591 -1.28 1.45 4.80
CA LEU A 591 -1.79 2.79 4.99
C LEU A 591 -1.29 3.30 6.34
N VAL A 592 -0.42 4.30 6.31
CA VAL A 592 0.08 5.00 7.48
C VAL A 592 -0.69 6.29 7.63
N MET A 593 -1.18 6.59 8.82
CA MET A 593 -1.85 7.86 9.10
C MET A 593 -1.50 8.41 10.47
N ILE A 594 -1.47 9.73 10.57
CA ILE A 594 -1.43 10.43 11.86
C ILE A 594 -2.71 11.24 12.04
N LYS A 595 -3.47 10.89 13.08
CA LYS A 595 -4.62 11.67 13.56
C LYS A 595 -4.25 12.45 14.82
N LYS A 596 -4.91 13.58 15.02
CA LYS A 596 -4.77 14.40 16.24
C LYS A 596 -5.80 13.96 17.27
#